data_AF-A0A6I9YNW0-F1
#
_entry.id   AF-A0A6I9YNW0-F1
#
_cell.length_a   1.000
_cell.length_b   1.000
_cell.length_c   1.000
_cell.angle_alpha   90.00
_cell.angle_beta   90.00
_cell.angle_gamma   90.00
#
_symmetry.space_group_name_H-M   'P 1'
#
loop_
_entity.id
_entity.type
_entity.pdbx_description
1 polymer ?
#
loop_
_entity_poly.entity_id
_entity_poly.type
_entity_poly.pdbx_seq_one_letter_code
_entity_poly.pdbx_strand_id
1 'polypeptide(L)'
;MPMLAEGGLAYCIGITLLCLREFAAEASGWTAVRNTVSPQMPHEIIIPQWRADANSANNKHPSRAELRITAEGRNFIVDVEKNEDLFAPDYTETHYTKTGTAQTICLNKTDNCFYHGRVRAIRESSVVLSTCKGLRGLIVISNNLSYVLEPLPGSQEHHFIYRSEHLKVPHGSCGNEHLESKVTDWLAELTGRTEPHYHRVCLSYSSYLTGCSNIIL
;
A
#
# COMPACT_ATOMS: atom_id res chain seq x y z
N MET A 1 87.51 33.84 7.79
CA MET A 1 87.60 34.00 9.26
C MET A 1 86.19 33.98 9.81
N PRO A 2 85.91 33.27 10.92
CA PRO A 2 85.77 31.80 11.02
C PRO A 2 84.34 31.41 11.49
N MET A 3 83.82 30.21 11.18
CA MET A 3 83.94 28.94 11.93
C MET A 3 83.89 29.06 13.47
N LEU A 4 82.85 28.50 14.09
CA LEU A 4 82.97 27.26 14.88
C LEU A 4 81.59 26.78 15.35
N ALA A 5 81.27 25.56 14.94
CA ALA A 5 80.35 24.65 15.61
C ALA A 5 81.09 24.00 16.80
N GLU A 6 80.40 23.68 17.89
CA GLU A 6 80.67 22.50 18.75
C GLU A 6 79.42 22.15 19.59
N GLY A 7 79.14 20.85 19.73
CA GLY A 7 78.24 20.33 20.77
C GLY A 7 77.17 19.34 20.29
N GLY A 8 77.58 18.20 19.72
CA GLY A 8 76.69 17.07 19.44
C GLY A 8 76.55 16.08 20.62
N LEU A 9 75.65 15.11 20.39
CA LEU A 9 75.70 13.73 20.88
C LEU A 9 75.42 13.49 22.38
N ALA A 10 74.14 13.43 22.75
CA ALA A 10 73.66 12.45 23.72
C ALA A 10 72.17 12.19 23.50
N TYR A 11 71.76 10.92 23.49
CA TYR A 11 70.38 10.41 23.42
C TYR A 11 69.73 10.19 22.03
N CYS A 12 70.47 9.56 21.10
CA CYS A 12 69.89 8.78 19.99
C CYS A 12 69.97 7.25 20.21
N ILE A 13 70.07 6.77 21.46
CA ILE A 13 70.08 5.33 21.78
C ILE A 13 69.12 5.05 22.94
N GLY A 14 67.92 5.63 22.81
CA GLY A 14 66.81 5.53 23.75
C GLY A 14 65.56 5.02 23.06
N ILE A 15 65.66 3.83 22.49
CA ILE A 15 64.58 2.86 22.61
C ILE A 15 63.34 3.16 21.75
N THR A 16 63.57 3.03 20.45
CA THR A 16 62.88 2.07 19.57
C THR A 16 62.52 0.72 20.27
N LEU A 17 61.69 0.74 21.33
CA LEU A 17 60.93 -0.42 21.87
C LEU A 17 59.50 -0.01 22.22
N LEU A 18 58.74 0.51 21.26
CA LEU A 18 57.26 0.51 21.34
C LEU A 18 56.59 -0.05 20.08
N CYS A 19 57.38 -0.62 19.16
CA CYS A 19 56.89 -1.49 18.09
C CYS A 19 57.45 -2.90 18.31
N LEU A 20 56.58 -3.91 18.15
CA LEU A 20 56.73 -5.36 18.39
C LEU A 20 56.32 -5.74 19.83
N ARG A 21 55.27 -6.53 20.11
CA ARG A 21 54.48 -7.48 19.29
C ARG A 21 53.12 -7.77 19.97
N GLU A 22 52.12 -7.91 19.11
CA GLU A 22 50.99 -8.86 19.10
C GLU A 22 50.53 -9.51 20.41
N PHE A 23 49.23 -9.37 20.76
CA PHE A 23 48.46 -10.50 21.27
C PHE A 23 46.97 -10.38 20.92
N ALA A 24 46.51 -11.42 20.22
CA ALA A 24 45.17 -11.97 20.14
C ALA A 24 43.99 -11.08 19.70
N ALA A 25 43.51 -11.40 18.50
CA ALA A 25 42.10 -11.34 18.17
C ALA A 25 41.29 -12.12 19.21
N GLU A 26 40.37 -11.46 19.89
CA GLU A 26 39.25 -12.10 20.57
C GLU A 26 37.95 -11.54 20.00
N ALA A 27 37.37 -12.35 19.12
CA ALA A 27 36.01 -12.23 18.64
C ALA A 27 35.06 -12.37 19.84
N SER A 28 34.73 -11.25 20.49
CA SER A 28 33.52 -11.18 21.29
C SER A 28 32.34 -11.11 20.34
N GLY A 29 31.80 -12.29 20.03
CA GLY A 29 30.57 -12.49 19.27
C GLY A 29 29.39 -11.86 20.00
N TRP A 30 29.22 -10.55 19.81
CA TRP A 30 27.92 -9.93 19.97
C TRP A 30 27.20 -10.08 18.63
N THR A 31 26.47 -11.18 18.49
CA THR A 31 25.33 -11.19 17.58
C THR A 31 24.40 -10.10 18.08
N ALA A 32 24.52 -8.90 17.51
CA ALA A 32 23.47 -7.91 17.59
C ALA A 32 22.27 -8.54 16.90
N VAL A 33 21.45 -9.25 17.68
CA VAL A 33 20.08 -9.53 17.32
C VAL A 33 19.46 -8.14 17.17
N ARG A 34 19.50 -7.62 15.93
CA ARG A 34 18.58 -6.58 15.52
C ARG A 34 17.22 -7.23 15.67
N ASN A 35 16.63 -7.05 16.85
CA ASN A 35 15.19 -7.05 17.00
C ASN A 35 14.72 -6.01 16.00
N THR A 36 14.38 -6.47 14.80
CA THR A 36 13.64 -5.68 13.84
C THR A 36 12.26 -5.56 14.46
N VAL A 37 12.12 -4.61 15.40
CA VAL A 37 10.82 -4.05 15.71
C VAL A 37 10.40 -3.42 14.39
N SER A 38 9.64 -4.19 13.61
CA SER A 38 8.99 -3.67 12.42
C SER A 38 8.23 -2.44 12.90
N PRO A 39 8.44 -1.24 12.32
CA PRO A 39 7.76 -0.04 12.79
C PRO A 39 6.26 -0.31 12.67
N GLN A 40 5.62 -0.55 13.82
CA GLN A 40 4.19 -0.80 13.87
C GLN A 40 3.56 0.51 13.41
N MET A 41 2.92 0.50 12.24
CA MET A 41 2.29 1.71 11.71
C MET A 41 1.32 2.23 12.77
N PRO A 42 1.36 3.52 13.14
CA PRO A 42 0.38 4.10 14.05
C PRO A 42 -1.01 3.90 13.45
N HIS A 43 -1.85 3.12 14.13
CA HIS A 43 -3.22 2.80 13.71
C HIS A 43 -4.18 2.88 14.89
N GLU A 44 -5.42 3.22 14.58
CA GLU A 44 -6.55 3.18 15.51
C GLU A 44 -7.50 2.06 15.09
N ILE A 45 -8.14 1.42 16.06
CA ILE A 45 -9.21 0.45 15.82
C ILE A 45 -10.54 1.19 16.02
N ILE A 46 -11.40 1.15 15.00
CA ILE A 46 -12.68 1.84 15.00
C ILE A 46 -13.82 0.91 14.57
N ILE A 47 -15.05 1.33 14.87
CA ILE A 47 -16.27 0.68 14.36
C ILE A 47 -16.96 1.70 13.44
N PRO A 48 -16.79 1.59 12.11
CA PRO A 48 -17.47 2.47 11.16
C PRO A 48 -18.99 2.23 11.20
N GLN A 49 -19.77 3.30 11.11
CA GLN A 49 -21.22 3.21 11.04
C GLN A 49 -21.67 3.42 9.59
N TRP A 50 -22.14 2.34 8.96
CA TRP A 50 -22.69 2.36 7.61
C TRP A 50 -24.21 2.44 7.64
N ARG A 51 -24.78 3.45 6.97
CA ARG A 51 -26.23 3.66 6.87
C ARG A 51 -26.63 3.77 5.41
N ALA A 52 -27.31 2.74 4.90
CA ALA A 52 -27.92 2.78 3.58
C ALA A 52 -29.11 3.74 3.55
N ASP A 53 -29.39 4.34 2.39
CA ASP A 53 -30.64 5.07 2.16
C ASP A 53 -31.85 4.15 2.35
N ALA A 54 -32.95 4.70 2.89
CA ALA A 54 -34.15 3.95 3.24
C ALA A 54 -34.74 3.14 2.06
N ASN A 55 -34.60 3.65 0.83
CA ASN A 55 -35.06 3.00 -0.38
C ASN A 55 -34.18 1.81 -0.83
N SER A 56 -33.01 1.61 -0.22
CA SER A 56 -32.02 0.59 -0.58
C SER A 56 -31.64 -0.33 0.59
N ALA A 57 -32.39 -0.33 1.69
CA ALA A 57 -32.05 -1.08 2.90
C ALA A 57 -31.91 -2.61 2.69
N ASN A 58 -32.59 -3.17 1.68
CA ASN A 58 -32.53 -4.61 1.35
C ASN A 58 -31.46 -4.96 0.30
N ASN A 59 -30.75 -3.98 -0.27
CA ASN A 59 -29.69 -4.23 -1.24
C ASN A 59 -28.37 -4.52 -0.53
N LYS A 60 -27.72 -5.64 -0.86
CA LYS A 60 -26.36 -5.98 -0.38
C LYS A 60 -25.39 -4.82 -0.57
N HIS A 61 -25.51 -4.13 -1.70
CA HIS A 61 -24.77 -2.93 -2.04
C HIS A 61 -25.78 -1.82 -2.41
N PRO A 62 -26.14 -0.92 -1.48
CA PRO A 62 -27.08 0.16 -1.76
C PRO A 62 -26.52 1.13 -2.81
N SER A 63 -27.37 1.88 -3.52
CA SER A 63 -26.88 2.89 -4.48
C SER A 63 -26.24 4.09 -3.79
N ARG A 64 -26.69 4.40 -2.57
CA ARG A 64 -26.21 5.52 -1.75
C ARG A 64 -26.18 5.14 -0.27
N ALA A 65 -25.20 5.69 0.44
CA ALA A 65 -25.05 5.48 1.88
C ALA A 65 -24.33 6.65 2.56
N GLU A 66 -24.51 6.73 3.87
CA GLU A 66 -23.74 7.57 4.79
C GLU A 66 -22.79 6.68 5.59
N LEU A 67 -21.51 7.05 5.61
CA LEU A 67 -20.49 6.42 6.45
C LEU A 67 -20.04 7.41 7.54
N ARG A 68 -20.11 7.00 8.80
CA ARG A 68 -19.54 7.75 9.93
C ARG A 68 -18.33 7.03 10.48
N ILE A 69 -17.24 7.79 10.64
CA ILE A 69 -15.97 7.30 11.19
C ILE A 69 -15.38 8.34 12.13
N THR A 70 -14.53 7.86 13.04
CA THR A 70 -13.71 8.69 13.91
C THR A 70 -12.25 8.39 13.61
N ALA A 71 -11.42 9.41 13.41
CA ALA A 71 -9.97 9.24 13.27
C ALA A 71 -9.26 10.39 13.99
N GLU A 72 -8.24 10.08 14.78
CA GLU A 72 -7.47 11.05 15.56
C GLU A 72 -8.38 11.96 16.42
N GLY A 73 -9.43 11.38 17.01
CA GLY A 73 -10.42 12.10 17.81
C GLY A 73 -11.39 13.00 17.03
N ARG A 74 -11.33 13.00 15.69
CA ARG A 74 -12.21 13.79 14.81
C ARG A 74 -13.26 12.91 14.17
N ASN A 75 -14.51 13.39 14.15
CA ASN A 75 -15.62 12.69 13.51
C ASN A 75 -15.79 13.17 12.07
N PHE A 76 -15.91 12.23 11.15
CA PHE A 76 -16.20 12.48 9.74
C PHE A 76 -17.51 11.81 9.35
N ILE A 77 -18.30 12.52 8.56
CA ILE A 77 -19.49 11.99 7.90
C ILE A 77 -19.22 12.04 6.41
N VAL A 78 -19.30 10.88 5.77
CA VAL A 78 -19.00 10.70 4.35
C VAL A 78 -20.29 10.30 3.63
N ASP A 79 -20.62 11.06 2.59
CA ASP A 79 -21.68 10.70 1.66
C ASP A 79 -21.04 9.94 0.50
N VAL A 80 -21.55 8.73 0.23
CA VAL A 80 -21.02 7.87 -0.83
C VAL A 80 -22.13 7.40 -1.76
N GLU A 81 -21.77 7.32 -3.03
CA GLU A 81 -22.62 6.84 -4.12
C GLU A 81 -21.89 5.70 -4.84
N LYS A 82 -22.66 4.71 -5.29
CA LYS A 82 -22.12 3.57 -6.02
C LYS A 82 -21.54 4.04 -7.35
N ASN A 83 -20.35 3.55 -7.69
CA ASN A 83 -19.68 3.91 -8.94
C ASN A 83 -20.25 3.09 -10.11
N GLU A 84 -21.38 3.52 -10.66
CA GLU A 84 -22.05 2.81 -11.76
C GLU A 84 -21.27 2.88 -13.09
N ASP A 85 -20.41 3.90 -13.25
CA ASP A 85 -19.60 4.11 -14.45
C ASP A 85 -18.20 3.47 -14.36
N LEU A 86 -17.92 2.70 -13.31
CA LEU A 86 -16.62 2.03 -13.13
C LEU A 86 -16.33 1.03 -14.26
N PHE A 87 -17.37 0.34 -14.74
CA PHE A 87 -17.27 -0.66 -15.79
C PHE A 87 -17.95 -0.14 -17.06
N ALA A 88 -17.25 -0.25 -18.19
CA ALA A 88 -17.82 0.07 -19.49
C ALA A 88 -19.12 -0.73 -19.73
N PRO A 89 -20.08 -0.20 -20.50
CA PRO A 89 -21.35 -0.86 -20.80
C PRO A 89 -21.20 -2.34 -21.19
N ASP A 90 -20.21 -2.66 -22.02
CA ASP A 90 -19.94 -3.99 -22.56
C ASP A 90 -18.62 -4.59 -22.04
N TYR A 91 -18.30 -4.33 -20.77
CA TYR A 91 -17.08 -4.86 -20.15
C TYR A 91 -17.06 -6.39 -20.13
N THR A 92 -15.96 -6.97 -20.62
CA THR A 92 -15.70 -8.42 -20.61
C THR A 92 -14.29 -8.72 -20.13
N GLU A 93 -14.14 -9.76 -19.32
CA GLU A 93 -12.83 -10.26 -18.89
C GLU A 93 -12.47 -11.51 -19.68
N THR A 94 -11.23 -11.62 -20.13
CA THR A 94 -10.74 -12.83 -20.80
C THR A 94 -9.59 -13.45 -20.02
N HIS A 95 -9.77 -14.71 -19.66
CA HIS A 95 -8.82 -15.53 -18.93
C HIS A 95 -8.31 -16.66 -19.81
N TYR A 96 -7.05 -17.05 -19.59
CA TYR A 96 -6.46 -18.20 -20.27
C TYR A 96 -6.31 -19.35 -19.29
N THR A 97 -6.80 -20.52 -19.67
CA THR A 97 -6.54 -21.75 -18.91
C THR A 97 -5.06 -22.10 -18.96
N LYS A 98 -4.62 -23.04 -18.12
CA LYS A 98 -3.25 -23.59 -18.17
C LYS A 98 -2.91 -24.21 -19.54
N THR A 99 -3.92 -24.61 -20.32
CA THR A 99 -3.79 -25.14 -21.68
C THR A 99 -3.80 -24.04 -22.76
N GLY A 100 -3.86 -22.76 -22.38
CA GLY A 100 -3.86 -21.62 -23.30
C GLY A 100 -5.22 -21.31 -23.94
N THR A 101 -6.31 -21.92 -23.47
CA THR A 101 -7.66 -21.68 -24.00
C THR A 101 -8.23 -20.40 -23.43
N ALA A 102 -8.68 -19.49 -24.29
CA ALA A 102 -9.35 -18.25 -23.87
C ALA A 102 -10.78 -18.54 -23.37
N GLN A 103 -11.12 -17.97 -22.22
CA GLN A 103 -12.45 -17.97 -21.63
C GLN A 103 -12.86 -16.52 -21.37
N THR A 104 -13.91 -16.06 -22.05
CA THR A 104 -14.43 -14.70 -21.89
C THR A 104 -15.68 -14.72 -21.03
N ILE A 105 -15.69 -13.90 -19.98
CA ILE A 105 -16.82 -13.73 -19.07
C ILE A 105 -17.30 -12.27 -19.12
N CYS A 106 -18.61 -12.09 -19.03
CA CYS A 106 -19.23 -10.77 -18.86
C CYS A 106 -19.40 -10.51 -17.36
N LEU A 107 -18.96 -9.36 -16.88
CA LEU A 107 -19.09 -9.03 -15.46
C LEU A 107 -20.56 -8.74 -15.12
N ASN A 108 -21.05 -9.35 -14.05
CA ASN A 108 -22.39 -9.05 -13.57
C ASN A 108 -22.38 -7.72 -12.79
N LYS A 109 -22.86 -6.64 -13.41
CA LYS A 109 -22.92 -5.30 -12.82
C LYS A 109 -23.75 -5.23 -11.53
N THR A 110 -24.63 -6.20 -11.28
CA THR A 110 -25.47 -6.19 -10.06
C THR A 110 -24.68 -6.39 -8.77
N ASP A 111 -23.45 -6.93 -8.82
CA ASP A 111 -22.59 -7.11 -7.63
C ASP A 111 -21.56 -5.98 -7.45
N ASN A 112 -21.79 -4.83 -8.09
CA ASN A 112 -20.94 -3.65 -7.91
C ASN A 112 -20.99 -3.16 -6.45
N CYS A 113 -19.82 -3.20 -5.81
CA CYS A 113 -19.57 -2.88 -4.41
C CYS A 113 -18.63 -1.66 -4.23
N PHE A 114 -18.33 -0.95 -5.33
CA PHE A 114 -17.39 0.17 -5.34
C PHE A 114 -18.13 1.50 -5.25
N TYR A 115 -17.60 2.41 -4.45
CA TYR A 115 -18.22 3.68 -4.15
C TYR A 115 -17.23 4.81 -4.28
N HIS A 116 -17.73 5.97 -4.67
CA HIS A 116 -17.02 7.24 -4.59
C HIS A 116 -17.86 8.23 -3.78
N GLY A 117 -17.22 9.26 -3.25
CA GLY A 117 -17.93 10.20 -2.39
C GLY A 117 -17.09 11.34 -1.88
N ARG A 118 -17.63 12.01 -0.86
CA ARG A 118 -17.05 13.22 -0.27
C ARG A 118 -17.36 13.30 1.22
N VAL A 119 -16.45 13.90 1.97
CA VAL A 119 -16.67 14.23 3.38
C VAL A 119 -17.52 15.49 3.49
N ARG A 120 -18.60 15.41 4.28
CA ARG A 120 -19.49 16.56 4.51
C ARG A 120 -18.71 17.76 5.05
N ALA A 121 -19.12 18.95 4.61
CA ALA A 121 -18.49 20.23 4.93
C ALA A 121 -17.04 20.43 4.42
N ILE A 122 -16.45 19.47 3.68
CA ILE A 122 -15.10 19.58 3.11
C ILE A 122 -15.17 19.43 1.58
N ARG A 123 -15.22 20.55 0.86
CA ARG A 123 -15.49 20.57 -0.59
C ARG A 123 -14.44 19.84 -1.42
N GLU A 124 -13.17 20.00 -1.08
CA GLU A 124 -12.04 19.40 -1.82
C GLU A 124 -11.72 17.97 -1.36
N SER A 125 -12.51 17.42 -0.43
CA SER A 125 -12.33 16.02 -0.04
C SER A 125 -12.82 15.08 -1.13
N SER A 126 -12.22 13.89 -1.15
CA SER A 126 -12.63 12.79 -2.02
C SER A 126 -12.51 11.48 -1.26
N VAL A 127 -13.43 10.56 -1.55
CA VAL A 127 -13.45 9.25 -0.91
C VAL A 127 -13.66 8.19 -1.98
N VAL A 128 -12.92 7.08 -1.85
CA VAL A 128 -13.10 5.86 -2.63
C VAL A 128 -13.20 4.69 -1.67
N LEU A 129 -14.28 3.91 -1.76
CA LEU A 129 -14.52 2.75 -0.89
C LEU A 129 -14.87 1.50 -1.70
N SER A 130 -14.61 0.34 -1.10
CA SER A 130 -15.13 -0.95 -1.52
C SER A 130 -15.80 -1.64 -0.33
N THR A 131 -16.92 -2.31 -0.60
CA THR A 131 -17.62 -3.17 0.37
C THR A 131 -17.62 -4.64 -0.05
N CYS A 132 -16.79 -5.04 -1.04
CA CYS A 132 -16.80 -6.40 -1.58
C CYS A 132 -16.36 -7.47 -0.55
N LYS A 133 -15.38 -7.13 0.28
CA LYS A 133 -14.77 -8.02 1.30
C LYS A 133 -14.54 -7.24 2.59
N GLY A 134 -15.63 -6.73 3.16
CA GLY A 134 -15.58 -5.74 4.26
C GLY A 134 -15.37 -4.32 3.74
N LEU A 135 -15.58 -3.34 4.63
CA LEU A 135 -15.46 -1.93 4.30
C LEU A 135 -13.98 -1.54 4.25
N ARG A 136 -13.52 -1.08 3.10
CA ARG A 136 -12.15 -0.61 2.90
C ARG A 136 -12.11 0.61 2.00
N GLY A 137 -11.05 1.41 2.09
CA GLY A 137 -10.82 2.46 1.11
C GLY A 137 -9.92 3.60 1.58
N LEU A 138 -9.92 4.66 0.78
CA LEU A 138 -9.10 5.86 0.96
C LEU A 138 -10.01 7.08 1.12
N ILE A 139 -9.76 7.86 2.16
CA ILE A 139 -10.47 9.09 2.49
C ILE A 139 -9.48 10.25 2.47
N VAL A 140 -9.55 11.06 1.43
CA VAL A 140 -8.70 12.24 1.26
C VAL A 140 -9.44 13.45 1.84
N ILE A 141 -8.90 14.02 2.92
CA ILE A 141 -9.44 15.22 3.57
C ILE A 141 -8.87 16.48 2.92
N SER A 142 -7.56 16.48 2.66
CA SER A 142 -6.81 17.54 2.00
C SER A 142 -5.54 16.97 1.36
N ASN A 143 -4.76 17.81 0.69
CA ASN A 143 -3.48 17.44 0.07
C ASN A 143 -2.49 16.72 1.00
N ASN A 144 -2.52 17.02 2.30
CA ASN A 144 -1.56 16.49 3.28
C ASN A 144 -2.23 15.59 4.32
N LEU A 145 -3.53 15.30 4.19
CA LEU A 145 -4.25 14.49 5.15
C LEU A 145 -5.19 13.53 4.43
N SER A 146 -4.83 12.26 4.51
CA SER A 146 -5.65 11.16 4.02
C SER A 146 -5.57 9.97 4.94
N TYR A 147 -6.68 9.25 5.05
CA TYR A 147 -6.85 8.08 5.89
C TYR A 147 -7.12 6.84 5.04
N VAL A 148 -6.52 5.74 5.44
CA VAL A 148 -6.77 4.40 4.91
C VAL A 148 -7.65 3.68 5.91
N LEU A 149 -8.70 3.04 5.41
CA LEU A 149 -9.63 2.24 6.18
C LEU A 149 -9.54 0.79 5.72
N GLU A 150 -9.32 -0.15 6.64
CA GLU A 150 -9.19 -1.58 6.33
C GLU A 150 -9.91 -2.45 7.36
N PRO A 151 -10.49 -3.59 6.96
CA PRO A 151 -11.09 -4.54 7.90
C PRO A 151 -10.04 -5.12 8.85
N LEU A 152 -10.38 -5.24 10.14
CA LEU A 152 -9.55 -5.96 11.11
C LEU A 152 -9.65 -7.47 10.82
N PRO A 153 -8.52 -8.20 10.60
CA PRO A 153 -8.56 -9.63 10.39
C PRO A 153 -9.26 -10.37 11.54
N GLY A 154 -10.26 -11.20 11.21
CA GLY A 154 -11.03 -11.95 12.20
C GLY A 154 -12.18 -11.17 12.87
N SER A 155 -12.40 -9.90 12.50
CA SER A 155 -13.57 -9.13 12.93
C SER A 155 -14.36 -8.62 11.72
N GLN A 156 -15.70 -8.64 11.82
CA GLN A 156 -16.57 -8.06 10.80
C GLN A 156 -16.94 -6.59 11.09
N GLU A 157 -16.78 -6.16 12.34
CA GLU A 157 -17.22 -4.85 12.82
C GLU A 157 -16.05 -3.87 12.96
N HIS A 158 -14.89 -4.37 13.40
CA HIS A 158 -13.74 -3.54 13.70
C HIS A 158 -12.89 -3.32 12.45
N HIS A 159 -12.35 -2.12 12.34
CA HIS A 159 -11.54 -1.69 11.22
C HIS A 159 -10.31 -0.95 11.72
N PHE A 160 -9.19 -1.12 11.02
CA PHE A 160 -8.05 -0.23 11.18
C PHE A 160 -8.29 1.06 10.43
N ILE A 161 -7.95 2.18 11.07
CA ILE A 161 -7.82 3.47 10.42
C ILE A 161 -6.45 4.07 10.74
N TYR A 162 -5.77 4.55 9.71
CA TYR A 162 -4.45 5.15 9.86
C TYR A 162 -4.18 6.11 8.71
N ARG A 163 -3.22 7.02 8.90
CA ARG A 163 -2.84 7.97 7.86
C ARG A 163 -2.11 7.26 6.72
N SER A 164 -2.43 7.65 5.48
CA SER A 164 -1.78 7.08 4.30
C SER A 164 -0.28 7.38 4.25
N GLU A 165 0.21 8.42 4.93
CA GLU A 165 1.64 8.74 5.02
C GLU A 165 2.46 7.63 5.72
N HIS A 166 1.80 6.80 6.53
CA HIS A 166 2.44 5.66 7.17
C HIS A 166 2.55 4.44 6.25
N LEU A 167 1.82 4.41 5.13
CA LEU A 167 1.92 3.33 4.15
C LEU A 167 3.33 3.27 3.56
N LYS A 168 4.02 2.16 3.82
CA LYS A 168 5.28 1.84 3.14
C LYS A 168 4.97 1.18 1.81
N VAL A 169 4.79 1.99 0.78
CA VAL A 169 4.65 1.47 -0.59
C VAL A 169 6.05 1.10 -1.10
N PRO A 170 6.34 -0.18 -1.40
CA PRO A 170 7.58 -0.55 -2.04
C PRO A 170 7.71 0.15 -3.39
N HIS A 171 8.91 0.55 -3.79
CA HIS A 171 9.14 1.04 -5.14
C HIS A 171 8.77 -0.07 -6.13
N GLY A 172 7.76 0.17 -6.97
CA GLY A 172 7.40 -0.73 -8.06
C GLY A 172 8.40 -0.65 -9.21
N SER A 173 8.79 -1.78 -9.77
CA SER A 173 9.47 -1.85 -11.07
C SER A 173 8.44 -2.22 -12.14
N CYS A 174 8.37 -1.46 -13.23
CA CYS A 174 7.54 -1.83 -14.38
C CYS A 174 8.32 -2.77 -15.31
N GLY A 175 7.79 -3.95 -15.61
CA GLY A 175 8.41 -4.92 -16.52
C GLY A 175 7.76 -6.30 -16.39
N ASN A 176 7.58 -7.00 -17.51
CA ASN A 176 7.10 -8.39 -17.53
C ASN A 176 8.28 -9.34 -17.33
N GLU A 177 8.88 -9.31 -16.16
CA GLU A 177 9.80 -10.38 -15.74
C GLU A 177 9.06 -11.23 -14.71
N HIS A 178 9.03 -12.54 -14.97
CA HIS A 178 8.46 -13.56 -14.11
C HIS A 178 9.34 -13.71 -12.86
N LEU A 179 9.41 -12.66 -12.05
CA LEU A 179 9.92 -12.70 -10.70
C LEU A 179 8.73 -12.37 -9.82
N GLU A 180 8.32 -13.32 -8.98
CA GLU A 180 7.25 -13.12 -7.99
C GLU A 180 7.60 -11.89 -7.15
N SER A 181 7.08 -10.76 -7.59
CA SER A 181 7.40 -9.48 -7.00
C SER A 181 6.59 -9.35 -5.74
N LYS A 182 7.23 -8.93 -4.64
CA LYS A 182 6.57 -8.54 -3.39
C LYS A 182 5.44 -7.50 -3.57
N VAL A 183 5.31 -6.91 -4.77
CA VAL A 183 4.26 -5.96 -5.17
C VAL A 183 2.91 -6.66 -5.35
N THR A 184 2.88 -7.92 -5.81
CA THR A 184 1.62 -8.69 -5.94
C THR A 184 1.01 -9.00 -4.59
N ASP A 185 1.82 -9.18 -3.55
CA ASP A 185 1.35 -9.41 -2.18
C ASP A 185 0.61 -8.18 -1.61
N TRP A 186 1.16 -6.98 -1.80
CA TRP A 186 0.55 -5.75 -1.27
C TRP A 186 -0.72 -5.34 -2.04
N LEU A 187 -0.72 -5.45 -3.37
CA LEU A 187 -1.94 -5.19 -4.15
C LEU A 187 -3.05 -6.20 -3.80
N ALA A 188 -2.70 -7.47 -3.58
CA ALA A 188 -3.65 -8.46 -3.09
C ALA A 188 -4.14 -8.17 -1.66
N GLU A 189 -3.36 -7.50 -0.83
CA GLU A 189 -3.76 -7.07 0.51
C GLU A 189 -4.80 -5.93 0.43
N LEU A 190 -4.55 -4.92 -0.42
CA LEU A 190 -5.47 -3.81 -0.67
C LEU A 190 -6.77 -4.23 -1.37
N THR A 191 -6.69 -5.08 -2.40
CA THR A 191 -7.87 -5.56 -3.15
C THR A 191 -8.56 -6.73 -2.45
N GLY A 192 -7.97 -7.25 -1.37
CA GLY A 192 -8.49 -8.34 -0.57
C GLY A 192 -8.39 -9.66 -1.32
N ARG A 193 -7.27 -10.36 -1.17
CA ARG A 193 -6.97 -11.72 -1.64
C ARG A 193 -7.85 -12.15 -2.82
N THR A 194 -7.69 -11.50 -3.95
CA THR A 194 -7.99 -12.10 -5.25
C THR A 194 -6.75 -12.88 -5.61
N GLU A 195 -6.88 -14.20 -5.83
CA GLU A 195 -5.78 -14.93 -6.45
C GLU A 195 -5.35 -14.18 -7.73
N PRO A 196 -4.05 -14.06 -8.00
CA PRO A 196 -3.57 -13.49 -9.25
C PRO A 196 -3.93 -14.47 -10.37
N HIS A 197 -5.19 -14.47 -10.79
CA HIS A 197 -5.53 -14.94 -12.11
C HIS A 197 -4.97 -13.90 -13.07
N TYR A 198 -4.26 -14.36 -14.09
CA TYR A 198 -3.81 -13.50 -15.18
C TYR A 198 -5.05 -12.97 -15.89
N HIS A 199 -5.53 -11.79 -15.49
CA HIS A 199 -6.61 -11.08 -16.17
C HIS A 199 -5.95 -10.20 -17.22
N ARG A 200 -6.25 -10.43 -18.50
CA ARG A 200 -6.06 -9.40 -19.51
C ARG A 200 -7.39 -8.68 -19.65
N VAL A 201 -7.43 -7.44 -19.17
CA VAL A 201 -8.57 -6.56 -19.39
C VAL A 201 -8.47 -6.02 -20.83
N CYS A 202 -9.29 -6.54 -21.73
CA CYS A 202 -9.48 -5.97 -23.06
C CYS A 202 -10.68 -5.04 -23.01
N LEU A 203 -10.46 -3.73 -22.97
CA LEU A 203 -11.50 -2.76 -23.27
C LEU A 203 -11.71 -2.74 -24.79
N SER A 204 -12.69 -3.50 -25.29
CA SER A 204 -13.05 -3.42 -26.70
C SER A 204 -13.88 -2.17 -26.97
N TYR A 205 -13.23 -1.10 -27.42
CA TYR A 205 -13.93 0.00 -28.08
C TYR A 205 -14.27 -0.45 -29.52
N SER A 206 -15.55 -0.69 -29.81
CA SER A 206 -16.01 -0.86 -31.19
C SER A 206 -15.84 0.50 -31.90
N SER A 207 -15.10 0.66 -33.00
CA SER A 207 -14.94 -0.20 -34.16
C SER A 207 -13.69 0.22 -34.96
N TYR A 208 -13.01 -0.75 -35.59
CA TYR A 208 -11.97 -0.60 -36.63
C TYR A 208 -10.49 -0.35 -36.27
N LEU A 209 -10.00 -0.52 -35.04
CA LEU A 209 -8.54 -0.62 -34.81
C LEU A 209 -8.24 -1.58 -33.65
N THR A 210 -7.68 -2.76 -33.95
CA THR A 210 -7.10 -3.66 -32.95
C THR A 210 -5.83 -3.03 -32.39
N GLY A 211 -5.93 -2.32 -31.28
CA GLY A 211 -4.80 -1.78 -30.54
C GLY A 211 -4.94 -2.08 -29.05
N CYS A 212 -4.09 -2.96 -28.51
CA CYS A 212 -3.98 -3.17 -27.07
C CYS A 212 -3.19 -2.00 -26.48
N SER A 213 -3.84 -1.13 -25.70
CA SER A 213 -3.15 -0.17 -24.84
C SER A 213 -3.17 -0.67 -23.40
N ASN A 214 -2.01 -0.62 -22.74
CA ASN A 214 -1.87 -0.98 -21.33
C ASN A 214 -2.47 0.16 -20.48
N ILE A 215 -3.50 -0.14 -19.69
CA ILE A 215 -3.92 0.70 -18.56
C ILE A 215 -3.69 -0.14 -17.31
N ILE A 216 -2.91 0.42 -16.38
CA ILE A 216 -2.69 -0.12 -15.04
C ILE A 216 -3.72 0.59 -14.14
N LEU A 217 -4.59 -0.18 -13.48
CA LEU A 217 -5.45 0.31 -12.39
C LEU A 217 -4.62 0.41 -11.10
#